data_AF-A0A084XUD6-F1
#
_entry.id   AF-A0A084XUD6-F1
#
_cell.length_a   1.000
_cell.length_b   1.000
_cell.length_c   1.000
_cell.angle_alpha   90.00
_cell.angle_beta   90.00
_cell.angle_gamma   90.00
#
_symmetry.space_group_name_H-M   'P 1'
#
loop_
_entity.id
_entity.type
_entity.pdbx_description
1 polymer ?
#
loop_
_entity_poly.entity_id
_entity_poly.type
_entity_poly.pdbx_seq_one_letter_code
_entity_poly.pdbx_strand_id
1 'polypeptide(L)'
;MQEEYVVVHKCSHIGVAGTTPVHVKRMTDGTFKARCGIALMGTTNMDEAEFKACRYNPFHPEFHDNWAEGDGATEEEALAALKADMQQTANSLWAF
;
A
#
# COMPACT_ATOMS: atom_id res chain seq x y z
N MET A 1 3.19 15.14 -17.60
CA MET A 1 4.00 14.08 -16.97
C MET A 1 3.41 13.85 -15.59
N GLN A 2 2.99 12.62 -15.29
CA GLN A 2 2.64 12.23 -13.92
C GLN A 2 3.93 11.74 -13.29
N GLU A 3 4.37 12.39 -12.21
CA GLU A 3 5.56 12.00 -11.46
C GLU A 3 5.15 10.92 -10.47
N GLU A 4 5.71 9.72 -10.63
CA GLU A 4 5.54 8.59 -9.72
C GLU A 4 6.89 8.36 -9.04
N TYR A 5 6.93 8.44 -7.72
CA TYR A 5 8.15 8.23 -6.93
C TYR A 5 7.93 7.09 -5.93
N VAL A 6 9.02 6.38 -5.63
CA VAL A 6 8.99 5.14 -4.84
C VAL A 6 9.58 5.39 -3.45
N VAL A 7 8.81 5.12 -2.39
CA VAL A 7 9.28 5.16 -0.99
C VAL A 7 9.19 3.76 -0.37
N VAL A 8 10.27 3.29 0.26
CA VAL A 8 10.33 1.97 0.92
C VAL A 8 10.18 2.14 2.44
N HIS A 9 9.04 1.72 2.99
CA HIS A 9 8.81 1.69 4.44
C HIS A 9 9.02 0.27 5.00
N LYS A 10 9.88 0.12 6.01
CA LYS A 10 10.02 -1.15 6.73
C LYS A 10 8.84 -1.31 7.69
N CYS A 11 8.08 -2.40 7.56
CA CYS A 11 6.98 -2.71 8.48
C CYS A 11 7.49 -2.90 9.92
N SER A 12 6.90 -2.18 10.86
CA SER A 12 7.12 -2.33 12.31
C SER A 12 6.11 -3.27 12.99
N HIS A 13 5.18 -3.87 12.23
CA HIS A 13 4.00 -4.54 12.78
C HIS A 13 4.01 -6.05 12.48
N ILE A 14 3.83 -6.86 13.53
CA ILE A 14 3.76 -8.32 13.40
C ILE A 14 2.46 -8.71 12.68
N GLY A 15 2.58 -9.52 11.62
CA GLY A 15 1.45 -10.03 10.85
C GLY A 15 1.09 -9.21 9.60
N VAL A 16 1.68 -8.04 9.39
CA VAL A 16 1.50 -7.20 8.18
C VAL A 16 2.86 -6.80 7.63
N ALA A 17 3.17 -7.19 6.39
CA ALA A 17 4.41 -6.85 5.71
C ALA A 17 4.13 -6.20 4.35
N GLY A 18 4.85 -5.13 3.98
CA GLY A 18 4.74 -4.56 2.64
C GLY A 18 5.27 -5.52 1.57
N THR A 19 4.50 -5.74 0.50
CA THR A 19 4.87 -6.59 -0.66
C THR A 19 5.29 -5.77 -1.87
N THR A 20 4.94 -4.49 -1.88
CA THR A 20 5.35 -3.52 -2.90
C THR A 20 6.00 -2.30 -2.26
N PRO A 21 6.64 -1.42 -3.04
CA PRO A 21 6.93 -0.08 -2.57
C PRO A 21 5.64 0.71 -2.31
N VAL A 22 5.75 1.83 -1.59
CA VAL A 22 4.63 2.77 -1.45
C VAL A 22 4.55 3.63 -2.71
N HIS A 23 3.37 3.65 -3.31
CA HIS A 23 3.03 4.50 -4.45
C HIS A 23 2.10 5.61 -3.98
N VAL A 24 2.36 6.84 -4.40
CA VAL A 24 1.50 8.00 -4.16
C VAL A 24 0.97 8.50 -5.50
N LYS A 25 -0.33 8.75 -5.58
CA LYS A 25 -1.01 9.22 -6.79
C LYS A 25 -1.88 10.42 -6.48
N ARG A 26 -1.70 11.49 -7.25
CA ARG A 26 -2.63 12.63 -7.24
C ARG A 26 -3.90 12.29 -8.02
N MET A 27 -5.04 12.49 -7.38
CA MET A 27 -6.37 12.21 -7.91
C MET A 27 -6.90 13.39 -8.74
N THR A 28 -7.95 13.15 -9.52
CA THR A 28 -8.53 14.16 -10.42
C THR A 28 -9.18 15.34 -9.70
N ASP A 29 -9.59 15.14 -8.45
CA ASP A 29 -10.13 16.17 -7.56
C ASP A 29 -9.04 16.98 -6.83
N GLY A 30 -7.76 16.66 -7.07
CA GLY A 30 -6.62 17.32 -6.47
C GLY A 30 -6.11 16.71 -5.17
N THR A 31 -6.80 15.70 -4.62
CA THR A 31 -6.37 14.94 -3.43
C THR A 31 -5.25 13.95 -3.76
N PHE A 32 -4.68 13.31 -2.74
CA PHE A 32 -3.63 12.32 -2.86
C PHE A 32 -4.08 10.99 -2.26
N LYS A 33 -3.75 9.89 -2.95
CA LYS A 33 -3.92 8.52 -2.47
C LYS A 33 -2.56 7.84 -2.40
N ALA A 34 -2.23 7.25 -1.27
CA ALA A 34 -1.07 6.40 -1.08
C ALA A 34 -1.50 4.94 -0.98
N ARG A 35 -0.76 4.02 -1.62
CA ARG A 35 -1.02 2.57 -1.56
C ARG A 35 0.25 1.76 -1.43
N CYS A 36 0.13 0.62 -0.77
CA CYS A 36 1.16 -0.40 -0.63
C CYS A 36 0.48 -1.78 -0.66
N GLY A 37 1.01 -2.71 -1.44
CA GLY A 37 0.64 -4.13 -1.32
C GLY A 37 1.06 -4.65 0.06
N ILE A 38 0.27 -5.55 0.65
CA ILE A 38 0.55 -6.12 1.96
C ILE A 38 0.39 -7.65 1.96
N ALA A 39 1.30 -8.34 2.64
CA ALA A 39 1.13 -9.73 3.03
C ALA A 39 0.48 -9.77 4.42
N LEU A 40 -0.56 -10.59 4.56
CA LEU A 40 -1.21 -10.86 5.84
C LEU A 40 -0.77 -12.22 6.35
N MET A 41 -0.16 -12.26 7.53
CA MET A 41 0.44 -13.47 8.11
C MET A 41 1.39 -14.19 7.13
N GLY A 42 2.13 -13.43 6.33
CA GLY A 42 3.08 -13.96 5.34
C GLY A 42 2.45 -14.52 4.06
N THR A 43 1.14 -14.32 3.85
CA THR A 43 0.43 -14.80 2.65
C THR A 43 0.10 -13.63 1.71
N THR A 44 0.27 -13.87 0.41
CA THR A 44 -0.13 -12.98 -0.70
C THR A 44 -1.14 -13.70 -1.60
N ASN A 45 -1.94 -12.94 -2.35
CA ASN A 45 -2.84 -13.51 -3.37
C ASN A 45 -2.20 -13.56 -4.76
N MET A 46 -1.14 -12.77 -4.98
CA MET A 46 -0.38 -12.74 -6.22
C MET A 46 0.92 -13.52 -6.08
N ASP A 47 1.35 -14.15 -7.18
CA ASP A 47 2.69 -14.70 -7.34
C ASP A 47 3.69 -13.65 -7.89
N GLU A 48 4.97 -14.01 -7.87
CA GLU A 48 6.07 -13.13 -8.32
C GLU A 48 5.98 -12.74 -9.80
N ALA A 49 5.40 -13.58 -10.67
CA ALA A 49 5.22 -13.25 -12.08
C ALA A 49 4.09 -12.24 -12.26
N GLU A 50 3.00 -12.39 -11.51
CA GLU A 50 1.89 -11.45 -11.47
C GLU A 50 2.32 -10.09 -10.91
N PHE A 51 3.11 -10.06 -9.82
CA PHE A 51 3.67 -8.81 -9.30
C PHE A 51 4.56 -8.10 -10.32
N LYS A 52 5.36 -8.85 -11.09
CA LYS A 52 6.18 -8.27 -12.17
C LYS A 52 5.31 -7.71 -13.30
N ALA A 53 4.24 -8.40 -13.69
CA ALA A 53 3.33 -7.95 -14.74
C ALA A 53 2.70 -6.60 -14.39
N CYS A 54 2.33 -6.39 -13.12
CA CYS A 54 1.80 -5.12 -12.64
C CYS A 54 2.87 -4.12 -12.17
N ARG A 55 4.16 -4.41 -12.39
CA ARG A 55 5.31 -3.58 -11.97
C ARG A 55 5.32 -3.26 -10.47
N TYR A 56 4.83 -4.20 -9.65
CA TYR A 56 4.66 -4.00 -8.21
C TYR A 56 3.86 -2.74 -7.86
N ASN A 57 2.92 -2.33 -8.72
CA ASN A 57 2.13 -1.10 -8.53
C ASN A 57 0.71 -1.43 -8.06
N PRO A 58 0.32 -1.07 -6.82
CA PRO A 58 -1.04 -1.29 -6.29
C PRO A 58 -2.14 -0.43 -6.93
N PHE A 59 -1.80 0.49 -7.83
CA PHE A 59 -2.76 1.21 -8.68
C PHE A 59 -2.94 0.56 -10.06
N HIS A 60 -2.16 -0.48 -10.36
CA HIS A 60 -2.30 -1.18 -11.63
C HIS A 60 -3.65 -1.90 -11.70
N PRO A 61 -4.37 -1.86 -12.84
CA PRO A 61 -5.67 -2.54 -12.97
C PRO A 61 -5.63 -4.05 -12.74
N GLU A 62 -4.46 -4.67 -12.96
CA GLU A 62 -4.24 -6.11 -12.78
C GLU A 62 -3.68 -6.46 -11.38
N PHE A 63 -3.54 -5.48 -10.49
CA PHE A 63 -3.13 -5.75 -9.11
C PHE A 63 -4.30 -6.35 -8.33
N HIS A 64 -4.13 -7.56 -7.78
CA HIS A 64 -5.16 -8.29 -7.05
C HIS A 64 -4.69 -8.91 -5.72
N ASP A 65 -3.49 -8.53 -5.25
CA ASP A 65 -3.03 -8.84 -3.89
C ASP A 65 -3.81 -8.03 -2.83
N ASN A 66 -3.59 -8.29 -1.55
CA ASN A 66 -4.05 -7.38 -0.51
C ASN A 66 -3.27 -6.06 -0.59
N TRP A 67 -3.91 -4.93 -0.28
CA TRP A 67 -3.25 -3.64 -0.15
C TRP A 67 -3.77 -2.86 1.04
N ALA A 68 -2.91 -2.01 1.58
CA ALA A 68 -3.27 -0.91 2.46
C ALA A 68 -3.39 0.38 1.65
N GLU A 69 -4.24 1.30 2.10
CA GLU A 69 -4.40 2.60 1.46
C GLU A 69 -4.57 3.75 2.45
N GLY A 70 -4.26 4.96 1.99
CA GLY A 70 -4.47 6.19 2.73
C GLY A 70 -4.78 7.34 1.79
N ASP A 71 -5.73 8.19 2.19
CA ASP A 71 -6.17 9.36 1.45
C ASP A 71 -5.83 10.64 2.23
N GLY A 72 -5.52 11.73 1.52
CA GLY A 72 -5.17 13.02 2.14
C GLY A 72 -5.27 14.20 1.17
N ALA A 73 -5.36 15.42 1.71
CA ALA A 73 -5.28 16.65 0.92
C ALA A 73 -3.84 16.95 0.47
N THR A 74 -2.84 16.39 1.17
CA THR A 74 -1.42 16.41 0.79
C THR A 74 -0.84 15.00 0.72
N GLU A 75 0.36 14.88 0.13
CA GLU A 75 1.10 13.62 0.08
C GLU A 75 1.43 13.11 1.48
N GLU A 76 1.81 14.00 2.41
CA GLU A 76 2.10 13.68 3.80
C GLU A 76 0.88 13.15 4.54
N GLU A 77 -0.29 13.74 4.31
CA GLU A 77 -1.55 13.28 4.90
C GLU A 77 -1.92 11.89 4.39
N ALA A 78 -1.79 11.65 3.07
CA ALA A 78 -2.07 10.35 2.48
C ALA A 78 -1.13 9.26 3.02
N LEU A 79 0.16 9.58 3.18
CA LEU A 79 1.16 8.67 3.79
C LEU A 79 0.88 8.41 5.27
N ALA A 80 0.45 9.43 6.02
CA ALA A 80 0.07 9.27 7.43
C ALA A 80 -1.17 8.37 7.57
N ALA A 81 -2.17 8.55 6.70
CA ALA A 81 -3.36 7.71 6.64
C ALA A 81 -3.02 6.26 6.28
N LEU A 82 -2.14 6.04 5.29
CA LEU A 82 -1.67 4.70 4.92
C LEU A 82 -1.01 4.00 6.10
N LYS A 83 -0.16 4.71 6.85
CA LYS A 83 0.49 4.17 8.04
C LYS A 83 -0.52 3.79 9.12
N ALA A 84 -1.56 4.61 9.31
CA ALA A 84 -2.63 4.32 10.25
C ALA A 84 -3.46 3.09 9.84
N ASP A 85 -3.77 2.94 8.55
CA ASP A 85 -4.48 1.79 8.00
C ASP A 85 -3.70 0.48 8.19
N MET A 86 -2.40 0.48 7.91
CA MET A 86 -1.53 -0.68 8.17
C MET A 86 -1.45 -1.03 9.66
N GLN A 87 -1.40 -0.03 10.55
CA GLN A 87 -1.40 -0.24 12.00
C GLN A 87 -2.75 -0.80 12.48
N GLN A 88 -3.86 -0.28 11.96
CA GLN A 88 -5.20 -0.77 12.28
C GLN A 88 -5.37 -2.22 11.85
N THR A 89 -4.96 -2.55 10.62
CA THR A 89 -4.95 -3.93 10.10
C THR A 89 -4.16 -4.85 11.03
N ALA A 90 -2.95 -4.45 11.43
CA ALA A 90 -2.16 -5.23 12.37
C ALA A 90 -2.86 -5.39 13.73
N ASN A 91 -3.43 -4.33 14.29
CA ASN A 91 -4.15 -4.40 15.57
C ASN A 91 -5.35 -5.34 15.48
N SER A 92 -6.09 -5.32 14.37
CA SER A 92 -7.26 -6.19 14.16
C SER A 92 -6.89 -7.67 14.09
N LEU A 93 -5.71 -8.02 13.59
CA LEU A 93 -5.24 -9.42 13.57
C LEU A 93 -4.99 -9.99 14.98
N TRP A 94 -4.75 -9.13 15.97
CA TRP A 94 -4.38 -9.52 17.34
C TRP A 94 -5.42 -9.11 18.39
N ALA A 95 -6.61 -8.65 17.97
CA ALA A 95 -7.67 -8.17 18.86
C ALA A 95 -8.53 -9.31 19.45
N PHE A 96 -7.89 -10.24 20.15
CA PHE A 96 -8.53 -11.38 20.83
C PHE A 96 -8.44 -11.31 22.35
#